data_AF-A0A2M7ZZW4-F1
#
_entry.id   AF-A0A2M7ZZW4-F1
#
_cell.length_a   1.000
_cell.length_b   1.000
_cell.length_c   1.000
_cell.angle_alpha   90.00
_cell.angle_beta   90.00
_cell.angle_gamma   90.00
#
_symmetry.space_group_name_H-M   'P 1'
#
loop_
_entity.id
_entity.type
_entity.pdbx_description
1 polymer ?
#
loop_
_entity_poly.entity_id
_entity_poly.type
_entity_poly.pdbx_seq_one_letter_code
_entity_poly.pdbx_strand_id
1 'polypeptide(L)'
;MNFLSADFFVKPKLIKIGVCVAMVLSSSAYADNLMRVYQQALHSDPIFAQAKSTWESQKMNLPIAEAGYLPQLSVAGNGDRVNDQTNAGGTGTVTSNDWEYGYTLTLTQPIFDFGAWSAIKNASASVKAATANYIAAQQSLMQRTATAYFSVLQAYDQLRYTIANKRAVWQQYVTAREQFKVGLIAITDEYNARSSYDQVVAQQISAQNNLNIQLENLRAITGHEYRSLSGLGRLPMLRPQPNNINRWVTIATQQNYGIKAQNYNVLAAMETIKQQQAGGYPVLDAQGSYADTHVTTSGSLSWEQKGSAGLALTYQPIQGGLVIASTKQARYNYVTASGQLEQVHRNVVNQARSSFLSVLSSISRVTADKQTIISAKNSLEATKAGFHAGTRTMVDVLNALSALYQAQQQHANDQYAYINNLIALKAAAGTLSVRDLQKINAWLGKSIHFPAQTSVARVPNENNKDEVIKTDHDEVAFHSIQPKLKKIISKKKSVVLTEASIKYHHAPILLAPPTTTSLPQPAST
;
A
#
# COMPACT_ATOMS: atom_id res chain seq x y z
N MET A 1 16.90 53.90 26.63
CA MET A 1 16.76 55.10 25.78
C MET A 1 15.65 54.85 24.79
N ASN A 2 14.74 55.80 24.69
CA ASN A 2 13.43 55.75 24.04
C ASN A 2 13.53 55.65 22.51
N PHE A 3 12.57 55.00 21.85
CA PHE A 3 11.39 55.66 21.25
C PHE A 3 10.38 54.61 20.71
N LEU A 4 9.13 54.71 21.18
CA LEU A 4 7.89 54.29 20.47
C LEU A 4 7.70 55.22 19.24
N SER A 5 6.99 54.86 18.16
CA SER A 5 5.51 54.92 17.95
C SER A 5 5.25 54.59 16.46
N ALA A 6 4.33 53.71 16.05
CA ALA A 6 2.88 53.87 15.81
C ALA A 6 2.46 54.83 14.66
N ASP A 7 1.45 54.37 13.88
CA ASP A 7 0.53 55.02 12.91
C ASP A 7 0.70 54.56 11.44
N PHE A 8 -0.17 53.74 10.85
CA PHE A 8 -1.61 53.86 10.51
C PHE A 8 -1.91 54.96 9.48
N PHE A 9 -2.17 54.60 8.21
CA PHE A 9 -3.31 55.16 7.44
C PHE A 9 -3.56 54.41 6.12
N VAL A 10 -4.85 54.36 5.78
CA VAL A 10 -5.50 53.61 4.70
C VAL A 10 -6.01 54.60 3.63
N LYS A 11 -6.18 54.10 2.39
CA LYS A 11 -7.15 54.50 1.32
C LYS A 11 -6.61 55.42 0.18
N PRO A 12 -7.34 55.58 -0.95
CA PRO A 12 -7.81 54.57 -1.93
C PRO A 12 -7.73 55.10 -3.40
N LYS A 13 -8.44 54.43 -4.35
CA LYS A 13 -8.83 54.82 -5.74
C LYS A 13 -8.00 54.12 -6.84
N LEU A 14 -8.54 53.61 -7.95
CA LEU A 14 -9.88 53.54 -8.54
C LEU A 14 -9.80 52.53 -9.72
N ILE A 15 -10.74 51.58 -9.75
CA ILE A 15 -11.50 51.09 -10.91
C ILE A 15 -10.79 51.04 -12.29
N LYS A 16 -10.54 49.81 -12.77
CA LYS A 16 -10.76 49.45 -14.17
C LYS A 16 -11.65 48.20 -14.22
N ILE A 17 -12.88 48.41 -14.66
CA ILE A 17 -13.82 47.38 -15.11
C ILE A 17 -13.21 46.74 -16.36
N GLY A 18 -12.88 45.46 -16.27
CA GLY A 18 -12.46 44.62 -17.38
C GLY A 18 -13.28 43.34 -17.36
N VAL A 19 -14.39 43.35 -18.06
CA VAL A 19 -15.18 42.16 -18.40
C VAL A 19 -14.26 41.22 -19.18
N CYS A 20 -13.88 40.09 -18.59
CA CYS A 20 -13.22 38.99 -19.29
C CYS A 20 -13.63 37.67 -18.65
N VAL A 21 -14.66 37.07 -19.25
CA VAL A 21 -14.85 35.64 -19.48
C VAL A 21 -14.46 34.74 -18.29
N ALA A 22 -15.49 34.26 -17.59
CA ALA A 22 -15.43 33.02 -16.85
C ALA A 22 -15.02 31.89 -17.82
N MET A 23 -13.70 31.69 -17.98
CA MET A 23 -13.18 30.40 -18.40
C MET A 23 -13.50 29.45 -17.27
N VAL A 24 -14.65 28.78 -17.42
CA VAL A 24 -14.83 27.43 -16.92
C VAL A 24 -13.58 26.69 -17.36
N LEU A 25 -12.61 26.55 -16.45
CA LEU A 25 -11.61 25.51 -16.51
C LEU A 25 -12.42 24.23 -16.42
N SER A 26 -12.90 23.78 -17.58
CA SER A 26 -13.32 22.42 -17.79
C SER A 26 -12.05 21.60 -17.60
N SER A 27 -11.74 21.32 -16.34
CA SER A 27 -10.85 20.26 -15.93
C SER A 27 -11.36 19.06 -16.70
N SER A 28 -10.67 18.75 -17.80
CA SER A 28 -10.95 17.54 -18.54
C SER A 28 -10.83 16.45 -17.49
N ALA A 29 -11.96 15.87 -17.11
CA ALA A 29 -12.08 14.83 -16.11
C ALA A 29 -11.47 13.56 -16.70
N TYR A 30 -10.16 13.61 -16.93
CA TYR A 30 -9.35 12.45 -17.21
C TYR A 30 -9.39 11.64 -15.92
N ALA A 31 -10.04 10.49 -15.98
CA ALA A 31 -10.09 9.54 -14.89
C ALA A 31 -8.71 9.37 -14.25
N ASP A 32 -8.67 9.34 -12.93
CA ASP A 32 -7.40 9.16 -12.25
C ASP A 32 -6.87 7.76 -12.55
N ASN A 33 -5.70 7.73 -13.17
CA ASN A 33 -4.98 6.53 -13.52
C ASN A 33 -3.98 6.20 -12.40
N LEU A 34 -3.40 5.00 -12.43
CA LEU A 34 -2.47 4.54 -11.39
C LEU A 34 -1.33 5.54 -11.13
N MET A 35 -0.82 6.21 -12.19
CA MET A 35 0.26 7.17 -12.04
C MET A 35 -0.14 8.44 -11.30
N ARG A 36 -1.34 8.98 -11.55
CA ARG A 36 -1.84 10.15 -10.81
C ARG A 36 -2.10 9.81 -9.34
N VAL A 37 -2.72 8.66 -9.09
CA VAL A 37 -2.97 8.17 -7.73
C VAL A 37 -1.65 8.00 -6.96
N TYR A 38 -0.61 7.48 -7.62
CA TYR A 38 0.74 7.40 -7.04
C TYR A 38 1.37 8.78 -6.77
N GLN A 39 1.22 9.75 -7.67
CA GLN A 39 1.71 11.12 -7.45
C GLN A 39 1.01 11.81 -6.28
N GLN A 40 -0.30 11.60 -6.14
CA GLN A 40 -1.07 12.08 -4.98
C GLN A 40 -0.55 11.42 -3.69
N ALA A 41 -0.40 10.09 -3.68
CA ALA A 41 0.14 9.35 -2.54
C ALA A 41 1.55 9.83 -2.12
N LEU A 42 2.42 10.22 -3.07
CA LEU A 42 3.75 10.76 -2.77
C LEU A 42 3.73 12.03 -1.91
N HIS A 43 2.67 12.84 -2.01
CA HIS A 43 2.53 14.08 -1.26
C HIS A 43 1.70 13.94 0.02
N SER A 44 0.78 12.97 0.05
CA SER A 44 -0.20 12.82 1.12
C SER A 44 0.10 11.70 2.12
N ASP A 45 0.84 10.66 1.74
CA ASP A 45 0.98 9.45 2.56
C ASP A 45 1.81 9.72 3.84
N PRO A 46 1.23 9.57 5.04
CA PRO A 46 1.92 9.91 6.29
C PRO A 46 3.08 8.95 6.61
N ILE A 47 3.01 7.69 6.18
CA ILE A 47 4.07 6.70 6.41
C ILE A 47 5.33 7.07 5.60
N PHE A 48 5.17 7.50 4.35
CA PHE A 48 6.26 7.98 3.52
C PHE A 48 6.81 9.33 4.02
N ALA A 49 5.93 10.24 4.46
CA ALA A 49 6.35 11.50 5.08
C ALA A 49 7.22 11.25 6.34
N GLN A 50 6.81 10.33 7.22
CA GLN A 50 7.62 9.92 8.39
C GLN A 50 8.97 9.34 7.99
N ALA A 51 9.01 8.48 6.97
CA ALA A 51 10.26 7.91 6.48
C ALA A 51 11.21 8.99 5.93
N LYS A 52 10.67 9.98 5.22
CA LYS A 52 11.43 11.14 4.73
C LYS A 52 11.99 11.98 5.88
N SER A 53 11.16 12.38 6.84
CA SER A 53 11.61 13.17 8.00
C SER A 53 12.63 12.43 8.85
N THR A 54 12.46 11.12 9.02
CA THR A 54 13.44 10.26 9.72
C THR A 54 14.77 10.25 8.96
N TRP A 55 14.75 10.11 7.64
CA TRP A 55 15.96 10.15 6.83
C TRP A 55 16.67 11.51 6.90
N GLU A 56 15.93 12.61 6.82
CA GLU A 56 16.48 13.96 6.94
C GLU A 56 17.10 14.20 8.33
N SER A 57 16.42 13.76 9.39
CA SER A 57 16.95 13.80 10.76
C SER A 57 18.23 12.97 10.90
N GLN A 58 18.23 11.72 10.44
CA GLN A 58 19.38 10.82 10.53
C GLN A 58 20.56 11.31 9.69
N LYS A 59 20.30 11.98 8.56
CA LYS A 59 21.34 12.60 7.73
C LYS A 59 22.16 13.63 8.51
N MET A 60 21.57 14.32 9.49
CA MET A 60 22.26 15.28 10.35
C MET A 60 23.26 14.64 11.32
N ASN A 61 23.20 13.32 11.55
CA ASN A 61 24.17 12.66 12.42
C ASN A 61 25.59 12.72 11.88
N LEU A 62 25.78 12.79 10.56
CA LEU A 62 27.11 12.93 9.96
C LEU A 62 27.75 14.30 10.30
N PRO A 63 27.14 15.46 9.96
CA PRO A 63 27.71 16.75 10.34
C PRO A 63 27.80 16.94 11.86
N ILE A 64 26.89 16.35 12.65
CA ILE A 64 27.00 16.37 14.13
C ILE A 64 28.27 15.62 14.58
N ALA A 65 28.55 14.44 14.00
CA ALA A 65 29.76 13.69 14.32
C ALA A 65 31.03 14.41 13.83
N GLU A 66 30.99 15.04 12.65
CA GLU A 66 32.10 15.84 12.11
C GLU A 66 32.38 17.08 12.97
N ALA A 67 31.35 17.73 13.51
CA ALA A 67 31.50 18.88 14.40
C ALA A 67 32.33 18.56 15.65
N GLY A 68 32.26 17.33 16.14
CA GLY A 68 33.10 16.86 17.25
C GLY A 68 34.60 16.88 16.95
N TYR A 69 35.01 17.00 15.69
CA TYR A 69 36.40 17.09 15.25
C TYR A 69 36.76 18.49 14.68
N LEU A 70 35.82 19.43 14.68
CA LEU A 70 36.03 20.83 14.29
C LEU A 70 36.43 21.68 15.50
N PRO A 71 37.00 22.89 15.29
CA PRO A 71 37.37 23.76 16.39
C PRO A 71 36.13 24.19 17.18
N GLN A 72 36.19 24.04 18.50
CA GLN A 72 35.14 24.42 19.43
C GLN A 72 35.57 25.66 20.20
N LEU A 73 34.80 26.74 20.09
CA LEU A 73 35.01 27.97 20.88
C LEU A 73 33.94 28.05 21.96
N SER A 74 34.37 28.09 23.23
CA SER A 74 33.49 28.33 24.37
C SER A 74 33.82 29.67 25.02
N VAL A 75 32.77 30.33 25.52
CA VAL A 75 32.85 31.60 26.25
C VAL A 75 32.18 31.38 27.59
N ALA A 76 32.93 31.58 28.67
CA ALA A 76 32.41 31.55 30.03
C ALA A 76 32.60 32.93 30.65
N GLY A 77 31.57 33.46 31.29
CA GLY A 77 31.66 34.66 32.10
C GLY A 77 31.27 34.32 33.53
N ASN A 78 31.95 34.91 34.50
CA ASN A 78 31.67 34.70 35.91
C ASN A 78 31.63 36.03 36.66
N GLY A 79 31.00 35.99 37.83
CA GLY A 79 30.69 37.15 38.66
C GLY A 79 30.38 36.65 40.06
N ASP A 80 31.41 36.55 40.88
CA ASP A 80 31.40 35.90 42.17
C ASP A 80 31.65 36.94 43.27
N ARG A 81 30.96 36.76 44.40
CA ARG A 81 31.27 37.48 45.63
C ARG A 81 31.92 36.52 46.59
N VAL A 82 33.20 36.74 46.85
CA VAL A 82 34.02 35.86 47.67
C VAL A 82 34.21 36.52 49.03
N ASN A 83 33.70 35.87 50.08
CA ASN A 83 33.99 36.27 51.46
C ASN A 83 35.03 35.29 52.01
N ASP A 84 36.27 35.73 52.05
CA ASP A 84 37.40 34.91 52.51
C ASP A 84 37.84 35.32 53.92
N GLN A 85 38.18 34.34 54.74
CA GLN A 85 38.71 34.52 56.09
C GLN A 85 40.03 33.79 56.20
N THR A 86 41.12 34.51 55.95
CA THR A 86 42.46 33.94 56.01
C THR A 86 43.08 34.23 57.36
N ASN A 87 43.54 33.18 58.05
CA ASN A 87 44.35 33.32 59.26
C ASN A 87 45.83 33.34 58.86
N ALA A 88 46.39 34.54 58.74
CA ALA A 88 47.81 34.72 58.49
C ALA A 88 48.54 34.48 59.82
N GLY A 89 49.14 33.29 59.96
CA GLY A 89 49.76 32.81 61.20
C GLY A 89 50.62 33.89 61.88
N GLY A 90 50.13 34.38 63.02
CA GLY A 90 50.79 35.38 63.86
C GLY A 90 50.27 36.83 63.75
N THR A 91 49.35 37.15 62.82
CA THR A 91 48.87 38.52 62.59
C THR A 91 47.36 38.73 62.77
N GLY A 92 46.62 37.69 63.16
CA GLY A 92 45.16 37.72 63.37
C GLY A 92 44.35 37.30 62.13
N THR A 93 43.04 37.10 62.30
CA THR A 93 42.13 36.72 61.20
C THR A 93 41.83 37.94 60.33
N VAL A 94 42.18 37.88 59.04
CA VAL A 94 41.82 38.89 58.06
C VAL A 94 40.56 38.41 57.32
N THR A 95 39.51 39.23 57.34
CA THR A 95 38.30 38.98 56.54
C THR A 95 38.34 39.90 55.33
N SER A 96 38.27 39.34 54.13
CA SER A 96 38.15 40.08 52.87
C SER A 96 36.81 39.79 52.23
N ASN A 97 36.21 40.80 51.62
CA ASN A 97 34.93 40.70 50.93
C ASN A 97 35.11 41.22 49.51
N ASP A 98 35.38 40.28 48.61
CA ASP A 98 35.91 40.57 47.30
C ASP A 98 34.86 40.33 46.22
N TRP A 99 34.89 41.17 45.20
CA TRP A 99 34.14 40.93 43.97
C TRP A 99 35.11 40.45 42.91
N GLU A 100 34.85 39.26 42.38
CA GLU A 100 35.59 38.69 41.27
C GLU A 100 34.66 38.60 40.06
N TYR A 101 35.07 39.15 38.92
CA TYR A 101 34.30 39.05 37.69
C TYR A 101 35.23 38.98 36.50
N GLY A 102 34.81 38.28 35.45
CA GLY A 102 35.66 38.08 34.30
C GLY A 102 35.01 37.30 33.19
N TYR A 103 35.78 37.07 32.14
CA TYR A 103 35.41 36.17 31.06
C TYR A 103 36.60 35.34 30.59
N THR A 104 36.33 34.13 30.15
CA THR A 104 37.30 33.19 29.58
C THR A 104 36.79 32.71 28.22
N LEU A 105 37.62 32.88 27.20
CA LEU A 105 37.46 32.29 25.87
C LEU A 105 38.35 31.05 25.81
N THR A 106 37.79 29.89 25.45
CA THR A 106 38.55 28.64 25.25
C THR A 106 38.30 28.09 23.86
N LEU A 107 39.37 27.90 23.08
CA LEU A 107 39.36 27.25 21.78
C LEU A 107 40.00 25.86 21.90
N THR A 108 39.25 24.82 21.56
CA THR A 108 39.73 23.43 21.54
C THR A 108 39.62 22.85 20.14
N GLN A 109 40.70 22.29 19.62
CA GLN A 109 40.73 21.59 18.33
C GLN A 109 41.33 20.19 18.53
N PRO A 110 40.55 19.11 18.33
CA PRO A 110 41.10 17.77 18.33
C PRO A 110 42.12 17.58 17.21
N ILE A 111 43.32 17.13 17.55
CA ILE A 111 44.35 16.75 16.57
C ILE A 111 44.29 15.24 16.34
N PHE A 112 44.24 14.46 17.41
CA PHE A 112 44.17 13.01 17.34
C PHE A 112 43.16 12.47 18.35
N ASP A 113 42.04 11.98 17.84
CA ASP A 113 41.01 11.27 18.62
C ASP A 113 40.47 10.10 17.78
N PHE A 114 40.91 8.88 18.09
CA PHE A 114 40.45 7.68 17.37
C PHE A 114 38.95 7.41 17.58
N GLY A 115 38.39 7.84 18.71
CA GLY A 115 36.98 7.72 19.05
C GLY A 115 36.12 8.62 18.17
N ALA A 116 36.50 9.89 18.02
CA ALA A 116 35.84 10.83 17.11
C ALA A 116 35.87 10.35 15.65
N TRP A 117 37.02 9.86 15.17
CA TRP A 117 37.13 9.29 13.82
C TRP A 117 36.21 8.07 13.61
N SER A 118 36.12 7.19 14.60
CA SER A 118 35.22 6.03 14.56
C SER A 118 33.75 6.46 14.64
N ALA A 119 33.43 7.51 15.39
CA ALA A 119 32.10 8.10 15.47
C ALA A 119 31.64 8.67 14.12
N ILE A 120 32.53 9.37 13.38
CA ILE A 120 32.23 9.86 12.02
C ILE A 120 31.94 8.69 11.07
N LYS A 121 32.74 7.61 11.12
CA LYS A 121 32.52 6.41 10.30
C LYS A 121 31.21 5.71 10.66
N ASN A 122 30.89 5.60 11.95
CA ASN A 122 29.61 5.08 12.42
C ASN A 122 28.45 5.93 11.90
N ALA A 123 28.52 7.26 12.03
CA ALA A 123 27.49 8.17 11.55
C ALA A 123 27.32 8.05 10.03
N SER A 124 28.42 7.97 9.26
CA SER A 124 28.39 7.75 7.81
C SER A 124 27.67 6.44 7.44
N ALA A 125 27.97 5.34 8.13
CA ALA A 125 27.29 4.07 7.92
C ALA A 125 25.80 4.15 8.28
N SER A 126 25.46 4.80 9.41
CA SER A 126 24.08 5.02 9.84
C SER A 126 23.28 5.86 8.85
N VAL A 127 23.87 6.91 8.27
CA VAL A 127 23.24 7.73 7.21
C VAL A 127 23.00 6.91 5.95
N LYS A 128 23.94 6.04 5.56
CA LYS A 128 23.76 5.11 4.43
C LYS A 128 22.63 4.11 4.70
N ALA A 129 22.52 3.59 5.92
CA ALA A 129 21.42 2.73 6.34
C ALA A 129 20.07 3.46 6.26
N ALA A 130 19.99 4.68 6.81
CA ALA A 130 18.79 5.52 6.75
C ALA A 130 18.38 5.84 5.30
N THR A 131 19.36 6.11 4.43
CA THR A 131 19.11 6.36 3.00
C THR A 131 18.55 5.13 2.30
N ALA A 132 19.11 3.94 2.57
CA ALA A 132 18.57 2.69 2.04
C ALA A 132 17.14 2.42 2.54
N ASN A 133 16.86 2.67 3.83
CA ASN A 133 15.51 2.56 4.40
C ASN A 133 14.51 3.53 3.76
N TYR A 134 14.93 4.77 3.47
CA TYR A 134 14.10 5.74 2.75
C TYR A 134 13.73 5.25 1.33
N ILE A 135 14.69 4.71 0.58
CA ILE A 135 14.42 4.15 -0.75
C ILE A 135 13.52 2.91 -0.66
N ALA A 136 13.71 2.06 0.36
CA ALA A 136 12.81 0.93 0.61
C ALA A 136 11.38 1.40 0.94
N ALA A 137 11.22 2.47 1.73
CA ALA A 137 9.93 3.09 2.01
C ALA A 137 9.28 3.66 0.74
N GLN A 138 10.06 4.22 -0.19
CA GLN A 138 9.55 4.65 -1.49
C GLN A 138 9.00 3.48 -2.31
N GLN A 139 9.70 2.34 -2.35
CA GLN A 139 9.21 1.12 -3.02
C GLN A 139 7.96 0.54 -2.33
N SER A 140 7.92 0.59 -1.00
CA SER A 140 6.74 0.21 -0.22
C SER A 140 5.53 1.09 -0.55
N LEU A 141 5.70 2.40 -0.68
CA LEU A 141 4.63 3.31 -1.11
C LEU A 141 4.12 2.96 -2.52
N MET A 142 5.02 2.70 -3.46
CA MET A 142 4.65 2.26 -4.82
C MET A 142 3.78 0.99 -4.77
N GLN A 143 4.21 -0.01 -4.01
CA GLN A 143 3.48 -1.27 -3.85
C GLN A 143 2.14 -1.08 -3.16
N ARG A 144 2.08 -0.39 -2.01
CA ARG A 144 0.83 -0.15 -1.26
C ARG A 144 -0.20 0.60 -2.11
N THR A 145 0.25 1.63 -2.83
CA THR A 145 -0.64 2.44 -3.68
C THR A 145 -1.19 1.60 -4.85
N ALA A 146 -0.34 0.83 -5.51
CA ALA A 146 -0.77 -0.03 -6.61
C ALA A 146 -1.71 -1.14 -6.13
N THR A 147 -1.40 -1.80 -5.01
CA THR A 147 -2.30 -2.81 -4.42
C THR A 147 -3.65 -2.21 -4.07
N ALA A 148 -3.70 -1.06 -3.40
CA ALA A 148 -4.96 -0.40 -3.05
C ALA A 148 -5.77 0.00 -4.29
N TYR A 149 -5.10 0.52 -5.34
CA TYR A 149 -5.73 0.82 -6.63
C TYR A 149 -6.38 -0.42 -7.25
N PHE A 150 -5.66 -1.54 -7.32
CA PHE A 150 -6.20 -2.78 -7.89
C PHE A 150 -7.23 -3.45 -7.00
N SER A 151 -7.17 -3.28 -5.68
CA SER A 151 -8.23 -3.73 -4.76
C SER A 151 -9.55 -3.00 -4.99
N VAL A 152 -9.53 -1.70 -5.31
CA VAL A 152 -10.74 -0.95 -5.72
C VAL A 152 -11.30 -1.51 -7.03
N LEU A 153 -10.44 -1.71 -8.04
CA LEU A 153 -10.86 -2.27 -9.33
C LEU A 153 -11.44 -3.68 -9.20
N GLN A 154 -10.82 -4.52 -8.36
CA GLN A 154 -11.29 -5.85 -8.04
C GLN A 154 -12.67 -5.82 -7.36
N ALA A 155 -12.85 -4.97 -6.35
CA ALA A 155 -14.14 -4.82 -5.66
C ALA A 155 -15.24 -4.29 -6.61
N TYR A 156 -14.88 -3.40 -7.53
CA TYR A 156 -15.79 -2.92 -8.56
C TYR A 156 -16.24 -4.03 -9.52
N ASP A 157 -15.30 -4.83 -10.05
CA ASP A 157 -15.65 -5.94 -10.94
C ASP A 157 -16.51 -6.99 -10.20
N GLN A 158 -16.21 -7.27 -8.93
CA GLN A 158 -17.00 -8.15 -8.08
C GLN A 158 -18.45 -7.66 -7.96
N LEU A 159 -18.65 -6.37 -7.70
CA LEU A 159 -19.97 -5.75 -7.67
C LEU A 159 -20.67 -5.85 -9.03
N ARG A 160 -19.96 -5.55 -10.12
CA ARG A 160 -20.50 -5.62 -11.49
C ARG A 160 -21.00 -7.02 -11.84
N TYR A 161 -20.23 -8.07 -11.54
CA TYR A 161 -20.65 -9.46 -11.76
C TYR A 161 -21.81 -9.87 -10.85
N THR A 162 -21.83 -9.38 -9.61
CA THR A 162 -22.95 -9.64 -8.69
C THR A 162 -24.26 -8.99 -9.17
N ILE A 163 -24.20 -7.77 -9.70
CA ILE A 163 -25.35 -7.09 -10.32
C ILE A 163 -25.84 -7.86 -11.56
N ALA A 164 -24.91 -8.33 -12.40
CA ALA A 164 -25.27 -9.16 -13.56
C ALA A 164 -25.93 -10.49 -13.15
N ASN A 165 -25.41 -11.13 -12.09
CA ASN A 165 -26.02 -12.32 -11.49
C ASN A 165 -27.44 -12.03 -11.00
N LYS A 166 -27.61 -10.95 -10.22
CA LYS A 166 -28.93 -10.52 -9.73
C LYS A 166 -29.94 -10.37 -10.86
N ARG A 167 -29.54 -9.69 -11.94
CA ARG A 167 -30.40 -9.49 -13.12
C ARG A 167 -30.78 -10.80 -13.80
N ALA A 168 -29.84 -11.74 -13.89
CA ALA A 168 -30.10 -13.05 -14.49
C ALA A 168 -31.02 -13.93 -13.61
N VAL A 169 -30.79 -13.95 -12.29
CA VAL A 169 -31.65 -14.67 -11.33
C VAL A 169 -33.05 -14.05 -11.26
N TRP A 170 -33.16 -12.72 -11.29
CA TRP A 170 -34.44 -12.02 -11.37
C TRP A 170 -35.26 -12.45 -12.59
N GLN A 171 -34.63 -12.56 -13.77
CA GLN A 171 -35.31 -13.04 -14.97
C GLN A 171 -35.81 -14.49 -14.82
N GLN A 172 -35.04 -15.35 -14.14
CA GLN A 172 -35.50 -16.72 -13.83
C GLN A 172 -36.68 -16.71 -12.86
N TYR A 173 -36.63 -15.90 -11.79
CA TYR A 173 -37.74 -15.75 -10.84
C TYR A 173 -39.03 -15.26 -11.51
N VAL A 174 -38.97 -14.21 -12.33
CA VAL A 174 -40.14 -13.70 -13.06
C VAL A 174 -40.70 -14.77 -14.01
N THR A 175 -39.81 -15.48 -14.73
CA THR A 175 -40.23 -16.56 -15.64
C THR A 175 -40.89 -17.70 -14.87
N ALA A 176 -40.32 -18.12 -13.74
CA ALA A 176 -40.86 -19.17 -12.88
C ALA A 176 -42.25 -18.79 -12.36
N ARG A 177 -42.40 -17.56 -11.83
CA ARG A 177 -43.68 -17.05 -11.34
C ARG A 177 -44.77 -17.05 -12.40
N GLU A 178 -44.47 -16.60 -13.62
CA GLU A 178 -45.47 -16.60 -14.70
C GLU A 178 -45.80 -18.02 -15.19
N GLN A 179 -44.83 -18.95 -15.21
CA GLN A 179 -45.07 -20.36 -15.52
C GLN A 179 -45.90 -21.07 -14.45
N PHE A 180 -45.67 -20.76 -13.18
CA PHE A 180 -46.47 -21.30 -12.07
C PHE A 180 -47.93 -20.85 -12.16
N LYS A 181 -48.19 -19.56 -12.43
CA LYS A 181 -49.55 -19.02 -12.60
C LYS A 181 -50.36 -19.72 -13.70
N VAL A 182 -49.69 -20.20 -14.75
CA VAL A 182 -50.32 -20.95 -15.85
C VAL A 182 -50.23 -22.47 -15.66
N GLY A 183 -49.73 -22.95 -14.51
CA GLY A 183 -49.67 -24.37 -14.14
C GLY A 183 -48.58 -25.19 -14.83
N LEU A 184 -47.54 -24.57 -15.40
CA LEU A 184 -46.47 -25.27 -16.13
C LEU A 184 -45.34 -25.80 -15.24
N ILE A 185 -45.19 -25.28 -14.03
CA ILE A 185 -44.15 -25.69 -13.05
C ILE A 185 -44.76 -25.76 -11.64
N ALA A 186 -44.04 -26.38 -10.70
CA ALA A 186 -44.46 -26.48 -9.30
C ALA A 186 -44.21 -25.18 -8.51
N ILE A 187 -44.99 -24.92 -7.46
CA ILE A 187 -44.80 -23.78 -6.54
C ILE A 187 -43.41 -23.77 -5.90
N THR A 188 -42.81 -24.95 -5.69
CA THR A 188 -41.45 -25.09 -5.16
C THR A 188 -40.41 -24.42 -6.04
N ASP A 189 -40.57 -24.45 -7.37
CA ASP A 189 -39.63 -23.83 -8.30
C ASP A 189 -39.69 -22.30 -8.26
N GLU A 190 -40.88 -21.73 -8.05
CA GLU A 190 -41.03 -20.29 -7.81
C GLU A 190 -40.32 -19.87 -6.52
N TYR A 191 -40.56 -20.59 -5.41
CA TYR A 191 -39.91 -20.29 -4.13
C TYR A 191 -38.40 -20.47 -4.17
N ASN A 192 -37.90 -21.48 -4.86
CA ASN A 192 -36.46 -21.67 -5.07
C ASN A 192 -35.84 -20.49 -5.84
N ALA A 193 -36.51 -20.03 -6.91
CA ALA A 193 -36.03 -18.88 -7.67
C ALA A 193 -36.09 -17.57 -6.87
N ARG A 194 -37.14 -17.37 -6.05
CA ARG A 194 -37.26 -16.23 -5.13
C ARG A 194 -36.14 -16.23 -4.09
N SER A 195 -35.93 -17.37 -3.43
CA SER A 195 -34.88 -17.53 -2.42
C SER A 195 -33.49 -17.24 -3.01
N SER A 196 -33.21 -17.74 -4.22
CA SER A 196 -31.96 -17.45 -4.92
C SER A 196 -31.81 -15.95 -5.25
N TYR A 197 -32.89 -15.28 -5.68
CA TYR A 197 -32.88 -13.84 -5.91
C TYR A 197 -32.55 -13.06 -4.63
N ASP A 198 -33.23 -13.38 -3.53
CA ASP A 198 -33.02 -12.71 -2.24
C ASP A 198 -31.58 -12.91 -1.72
N GLN A 199 -31.00 -14.10 -1.94
CA GLN A 199 -29.60 -14.38 -1.62
C GLN A 199 -28.63 -13.50 -2.43
N VAL A 200 -28.88 -13.32 -3.73
CA VAL A 200 -28.01 -12.47 -4.58
C VAL A 200 -28.19 -10.98 -4.25
N VAL A 201 -29.38 -10.56 -3.82
CA VAL A 201 -29.59 -9.20 -3.28
C VAL A 201 -28.70 -8.97 -2.05
N ALA A 202 -28.64 -9.91 -1.11
CA ALA A 202 -27.74 -9.82 0.04
C ALA A 202 -26.25 -9.78 -0.38
N GLN A 203 -25.86 -10.58 -1.38
CA GLN A 203 -24.49 -10.55 -1.92
C GLN A 203 -24.15 -9.20 -2.56
N GLN A 204 -25.09 -8.55 -3.25
CA GLN A 204 -24.87 -7.23 -3.82
C GLN A 204 -24.59 -6.20 -2.73
N ILE A 205 -25.35 -6.22 -1.62
CA ILE A 205 -25.14 -5.30 -0.50
C ILE A 205 -23.72 -5.46 0.06
N SER A 206 -23.28 -6.69 0.29
CA SER A 206 -21.91 -6.99 0.75
C SER A 206 -20.85 -6.55 -0.24
N ALA A 207 -21.05 -6.78 -1.54
CA ALA A 207 -20.11 -6.37 -2.58
C ALA A 207 -20.00 -4.84 -2.70
N GLN A 208 -21.12 -4.12 -2.57
CA GLN A 208 -21.15 -2.66 -2.55
C GLN A 208 -20.40 -2.11 -1.32
N ASN A 209 -20.64 -2.68 -0.15
CA ASN A 209 -19.93 -2.30 1.06
C ASN A 209 -18.42 -2.54 0.93
N ASN A 210 -18.01 -3.67 0.35
CA ASN A 210 -16.58 -3.93 0.09
C ASN A 210 -15.97 -2.89 -0.87
N LEU A 211 -16.65 -2.48 -1.93
CA LEU A 211 -16.18 -1.40 -2.81
C LEU A 211 -15.97 -0.09 -2.04
N ASN A 212 -16.93 0.28 -1.19
CA ASN A 212 -16.83 1.48 -0.36
C ASN A 212 -15.61 1.41 0.59
N ILE A 213 -15.40 0.26 1.24
CA ILE A 213 -14.23 0.02 2.11
C ILE A 213 -12.92 0.16 1.33
N GLN A 214 -12.82 -0.41 0.12
CA GLN A 214 -11.59 -0.29 -0.68
C GLN A 214 -11.32 1.15 -1.14
N LEU A 215 -12.37 1.93 -1.44
CA LEU A 215 -12.23 3.35 -1.73
C LEU A 215 -11.70 4.13 -0.53
N GLU A 216 -12.18 3.83 0.69
CA GLU A 216 -11.65 4.44 1.92
C GLU A 216 -10.21 4.02 2.21
N ASN A 217 -9.84 2.76 1.97
CA ASN A 217 -8.46 2.30 2.09
C ASN A 217 -7.52 3.06 1.12
N LEU A 218 -7.98 3.34 -0.10
CA LEU A 218 -7.22 4.13 -1.07
C LEU A 218 -7.14 5.61 -0.66
N ARG A 219 -8.23 6.16 -0.13
CA ARG A 219 -8.27 7.52 0.43
C ARG A 219 -7.31 7.67 1.61
N ALA A 220 -7.20 6.68 2.49
CA ALA A 220 -6.31 6.74 3.64
C ALA A 220 -4.83 6.90 3.24
N ILE A 221 -4.43 6.37 2.07
CA ILE A 221 -3.07 6.52 1.52
C ILE A 221 -2.92 7.86 0.78
N THR A 222 -3.92 8.24 -0.01
CA THR A 222 -3.81 9.33 -1.00
C THR A 222 -4.39 10.66 -0.54
N GLY A 223 -5.15 10.68 0.55
CA GLY A 223 -5.87 11.87 1.03
C GLY A 223 -7.04 12.32 0.14
N HIS A 224 -7.35 11.61 -0.95
CA HIS A 224 -8.35 12.02 -1.95
C HIS A 224 -9.49 11.01 -2.08
N GLU A 225 -10.70 11.54 -2.33
CA GLU A 225 -11.86 10.74 -2.72
C GLU A 225 -11.88 10.57 -4.24
N TYR A 226 -12.08 9.32 -4.71
CA TYR A 226 -12.15 9.01 -6.13
C TYR A 226 -13.58 8.66 -6.53
N ARG A 227 -14.13 9.40 -7.49
CA ARG A 227 -15.42 9.08 -8.13
C ARG A 227 -15.27 8.22 -9.39
N SER A 228 -14.06 8.17 -9.93
CA SER A 228 -13.74 7.35 -11.10
C SER A 228 -12.27 6.99 -11.14
N LEU A 229 -11.96 5.77 -11.60
CA LEU A 229 -10.60 5.32 -11.87
C LEU A 229 -10.50 4.69 -13.26
N SER A 230 -9.29 4.65 -13.82
CA SER A 230 -9.05 3.94 -15.08
C SER A 230 -9.11 2.43 -14.88
N GLY A 231 -10.07 1.76 -15.53
CA GLY A 231 -10.30 0.34 -15.38
C GLY A 231 -9.25 -0.55 -16.02
N LEU A 232 -9.26 -1.83 -15.70
CA LEU A 232 -8.35 -2.78 -16.34
C LEU A 232 -8.75 -2.99 -17.82
N GLY A 233 -7.79 -2.74 -18.72
CA GLY A 233 -7.95 -2.98 -20.15
C GLY A 233 -7.39 -4.33 -20.55
N ARG A 234 -6.41 -4.33 -21.47
CA ARG A 234 -5.76 -5.56 -21.92
C ARG A 234 -4.59 -5.91 -21.01
N LEU A 235 -4.70 -7.05 -20.32
CA LEU A 235 -3.64 -7.61 -19.50
C LEU A 235 -2.69 -8.49 -20.34
N PRO A 236 -1.44 -8.08 -20.61
CA PRO A 236 -0.46 -8.97 -21.20
C PRO A 236 0.01 -9.97 -20.13
N MET A 237 -0.17 -11.26 -20.37
CA MET A 237 0.29 -12.34 -19.48
C MET A 237 1.80 -12.55 -19.64
N LEU A 238 2.59 -11.63 -19.10
CA LEU A 238 4.04 -11.66 -19.20
C LEU A 238 4.63 -12.60 -18.15
N ARG A 239 5.41 -13.59 -18.60
CA ARG A 239 6.26 -14.38 -17.69
C ARG A 239 7.41 -13.49 -17.17
N PRO A 240 7.83 -13.62 -15.90
CA PRO A 240 9.01 -12.93 -15.40
C PRO A 240 10.23 -13.23 -16.28
N GLN A 241 10.94 -12.19 -16.69
CA GLN A 241 12.20 -12.31 -17.41
C GLN A 241 13.34 -11.86 -16.49
N PRO A 242 14.36 -12.70 -16.23
CA PRO A 242 14.52 -14.07 -16.72
C PRO A 242 13.53 -15.07 -16.11
N ASN A 243 13.12 -16.09 -16.87
CA ASN A 243 12.28 -17.19 -16.36
C ASN A 243 13.12 -18.19 -15.53
N ASN A 244 13.82 -17.70 -14.52
CA ASN A 244 14.69 -18.48 -13.65
C ASN A 244 14.65 -17.93 -12.23
N ILE A 245 14.13 -18.73 -11.30
CA ILE A 245 13.94 -18.33 -9.90
C ILE A 245 15.26 -17.92 -9.21
N ASN A 246 16.37 -18.61 -9.50
CA ASN A 246 17.66 -18.34 -8.87
C ASN A 246 18.26 -17.00 -9.35
N ARG A 247 17.97 -16.60 -10.59
CA ARG A 247 18.33 -15.24 -11.08
C ARG A 247 17.60 -14.16 -10.29
N TRP A 248 16.30 -14.34 -10.02
CA TRP A 248 15.54 -13.39 -9.19
C TRP A 248 16.03 -13.33 -7.75
N VAL A 249 16.39 -14.47 -7.17
CA VAL A 249 17.03 -14.51 -5.84
C VAL A 249 18.34 -13.72 -5.84
N THR A 250 19.19 -13.91 -6.86
CA THR A 250 20.47 -13.19 -6.98
C THR A 250 20.27 -11.67 -7.12
N ILE A 251 19.30 -11.26 -7.93
CA ILE A 251 18.94 -9.84 -8.08
C ILE A 251 18.44 -9.29 -6.73
N ALA A 252 17.56 -10.02 -6.05
CA ALA A 252 17.02 -9.62 -4.77
C ALA A 252 18.11 -9.44 -3.71
N THR A 253 19.04 -10.38 -3.57
CA THR A 253 20.12 -10.28 -2.57
C THR A 253 21.09 -9.14 -2.84
N GLN A 254 21.27 -8.73 -4.10
CA GLN A 254 22.16 -7.63 -4.49
C GLN A 254 21.49 -6.25 -4.47
N GLN A 255 20.20 -6.17 -4.84
CA GLN A 255 19.54 -4.90 -5.10
C GLN A 255 18.54 -4.49 -4.01
N ASN A 256 18.05 -5.42 -3.20
CA ASN A 256 17.08 -5.12 -2.15
C ASN A 256 17.65 -4.13 -1.12
N TYR A 257 16.93 -3.02 -0.91
CA TYR A 257 17.36 -1.94 -0.03
C TYR A 257 17.26 -2.29 1.46
N GLY A 258 16.43 -3.25 1.86
CA GLY A 258 16.38 -3.75 3.23
C GLY A 258 17.67 -4.49 3.62
N ILE A 259 18.21 -5.32 2.71
CA ILE A 259 19.52 -5.97 2.92
C ILE A 259 20.63 -4.92 2.96
N LYS A 260 20.61 -3.94 2.05
CA LYS A 260 21.61 -2.84 2.05
C LYS A 260 21.57 -2.04 3.36
N ALA A 261 20.39 -1.69 3.84
CA ALA A 261 20.24 -0.98 5.11
C ALA A 261 20.84 -1.79 6.27
N GLN A 262 20.53 -3.09 6.34
CA GLN A 262 21.03 -3.93 7.41
C GLN A 262 22.54 -4.21 7.31
N ASN A 263 23.11 -4.29 6.10
CA ASN A 263 24.56 -4.32 5.91
C ASN A 263 25.23 -3.06 6.48
N TYR A 264 24.66 -1.88 6.23
CA TYR A 264 25.18 -0.64 6.80
C TYR A 264 25.00 -0.56 8.32
N ASN A 265 23.93 -1.15 8.88
CA ASN A 265 23.77 -1.26 10.34
C ASN A 265 24.85 -2.15 10.96
N VAL A 266 25.22 -3.27 10.32
CA VAL A 266 26.34 -4.12 10.77
C VAL A 266 27.66 -3.36 10.72
N LEU A 267 27.90 -2.58 9.65
CA LEU A 267 29.08 -1.71 9.56
C LEU A 267 29.09 -0.64 10.65
N ALA A 268 27.94 -0.01 10.93
CA ALA A 268 27.82 0.95 12.02
C ALA A 268 28.16 0.29 13.38
N ALA A 269 27.61 -0.90 13.65
CA ALA A 269 27.91 -1.65 14.88
C ALA A 269 29.40 -2.03 14.99
N MET A 270 30.06 -2.34 13.87
CA MET A 270 31.50 -2.58 13.83
C MET A 270 32.31 -1.33 14.18
N GLU A 271 31.92 -0.16 13.67
CA GLU A 271 32.56 1.12 14.03
C GLU A 271 32.26 1.50 15.49
N THR A 272 31.10 1.13 16.05
CA THR A 272 30.83 1.30 17.49
C THR A 272 31.79 0.49 18.34
N ILE A 273 32.17 -0.74 17.94
CA ILE A 273 33.20 -1.51 18.67
C ILE A 273 34.52 -0.74 18.71
N LYS A 274 34.95 -0.16 17.59
CA LYS A 274 36.18 0.63 17.51
C LYS A 274 36.08 1.91 18.35
N GLN A 275 34.92 2.55 18.34
CA GLN A 275 34.63 3.72 19.18
C GLN A 275 34.73 3.39 20.67
N GLN A 276 34.18 2.25 21.13
CA GLN A 276 34.31 1.84 22.54
C GLN A 276 35.75 1.45 22.90
N GLN A 277 36.48 0.81 21.98
CA GLN A 277 37.91 0.52 22.16
C GLN A 277 38.75 1.80 22.25
N ALA A 278 38.32 2.87 21.58
CA ALA A 278 39.01 4.15 21.56
C ALA A 278 39.16 4.79 22.94
N GLY A 279 38.28 4.46 23.88
CA GLY A 279 38.41 4.94 25.27
C GLY A 279 39.74 4.53 25.93
N GLY A 280 40.42 3.50 25.41
CA GLY A 280 41.76 3.10 25.87
C GLY A 280 42.94 3.77 25.15
N TYR A 281 42.70 4.64 24.16
CA TYR A 281 43.75 5.35 23.43
C TYR A 281 43.97 6.77 23.97
N PRO A 282 45.20 7.32 23.84
CA PRO A 282 45.44 8.72 24.17
C PRO A 282 44.73 9.66 23.18
N VAL A 283 44.24 10.78 23.67
CA VAL A 283 43.65 11.87 22.88
C VAL A 283 44.59 13.08 22.92
N LEU A 284 44.84 13.68 21.76
CA LEU A 284 45.67 14.88 21.62
C LEU A 284 44.83 16.03 21.09
N ASP A 285 44.75 17.10 21.86
CA ASP A 285 44.02 18.33 21.52
C ASP A 285 44.99 19.52 21.42
N ALA A 286 44.74 20.43 20.50
CA ALA A 286 45.26 21.79 20.57
C ALA A 286 44.28 22.64 21.36
N GLN A 287 44.78 23.33 22.38
CA GLN A 287 43.99 24.21 23.23
C GLN A 287 44.59 25.61 23.23
N GLY A 288 43.73 26.62 23.12
CA GLY A 288 44.05 28.02 23.34
C GLY A 288 43.05 28.63 24.30
N SER A 289 43.49 29.49 25.21
CA SER A 289 42.60 30.23 26.09
C SER A 289 43.02 31.68 26.23
N TYR A 290 42.03 32.54 26.43
CA TYR A 290 42.21 33.94 26.79
C TYR A 290 41.26 34.27 27.94
N ALA A 291 41.79 34.72 29.06
CA ALA A 291 41.02 35.10 30.23
C ALA A 291 41.31 36.55 30.62
N ASP A 292 40.27 37.25 31.06
CA ASP A 292 40.33 38.60 31.61
C ASP A 292 39.54 38.58 32.93
N THR A 293 40.27 38.72 34.04
CA THR A 293 39.73 38.59 35.39
C THR A 293 39.98 39.87 36.17
N HIS A 294 38.94 40.37 36.81
CA HIS A 294 38.98 41.55 37.66
C HIS A 294 38.62 41.14 39.09
N VAL A 295 39.44 41.56 40.05
CA VAL A 295 39.24 41.29 41.47
C VAL A 295 39.25 42.61 42.23
N THR A 296 38.22 42.85 43.03
CA THR A 296 38.15 43.97 43.96
C THR A 296 38.47 43.47 45.36
N THR A 297 39.70 43.69 45.83
CA THR A 297 40.12 43.30 47.18
C THR A 297 40.17 44.52 48.08
N SER A 298 39.36 44.54 49.14
CA SER A 298 39.33 45.62 50.14
C SER A 298 39.25 47.04 49.53
N GLY A 299 38.50 47.20 48.44
CA GLY A 299 38.30 48.49 47.74
C GLY A 299 39.32 48.83 46.66
N SER A 300 40.35 48.02 46.44
CA SER A 300 41.31 48.16 45.33
C SER A 300 40.93 47.22 44.19
N LEU A 301 40.85 47.76 42.97
CA LEU A 301 40.63 46.98 41.75
C LEU A 301 41.98 46.47 41.21
N SER A 302 42.09 45.16 41.03
CA SER A 302 43.16 44.51 40.30
C SER A 302 42.57 43.82 39.08
N TRP A 303 43.35 43.70 38.01
CA TRP A 303 42.96 42.99 36.79
C TRP A 303 44.12 42.15 36.26
N GLU A 304 43.81 41.01 35.68
CA GLU A 304 44.76 40.10 35.04
C GLU A 304 44.23 39.69 33.67
N GLN A 305 45.08 39.82 32.66
CA GLN A 305 44.83 39.31 31.31
C GLN A 305 45.82 38.20 30.99
N LYS A 306 45.32 37.04 30.59
CA LYS A 306 46.14 35.85 30.35
C LYS A 306 45.73 35.15 29.08
N GLY A 307 46.65 35.11 28.11
CA GLY A 307 46.57 34.25 26.93
C GLY A 307 47.44 33.01 27.09
N SER A 308 46.94 31.84 26.68
CA SER A 308 47.73 30.61 26.63
C SER A 308 47.40 29.79 25.38
N ALA A 309 48.38 29.07 24.85
CA ALA A 309 48.19 28.12 23.77
C ALA A 309 49.12 26.92 24.01
N GLY A 310 48.64 25.72 23.74
CA GLY A 310 49.40 24.50 23.96
C GLY A 310 48.73 23.25 23.42
N LEU A 311 49.42 22.13 23.59
CA LEU A 311 48.91 20.80 23.28
C LEU A 311 48.58 20.08 24.57
N ALA A 312 47.40 19.46 24.63
CA ALA A 312 46.96 18.64 25.75
C ALA A 312 46.87 17.18 25.32
N LEU A 313 47.66 16.32 25.96
CA LEU A 313 47.60 14.88 25.78
C LEU A 313 46.87 14.26 26.97
N THR A 314 45.69 13.72 26.74
CA THR A 314 44.90 13.03 27.77
C THR A 314 44.99 11.53 27.57
N TYR A 315 45.47 10.80 28.58
CA TYR A 315 45.53 9.33 28.57
C TYR A 315 45.10 8.76 29.92
N GLN A 316 44.12 7.86 29.90
CA GLN A 316 43.53 7.26 31.10
C GLN A 316 43.81 5.75 31.12
N PRO A 317 44.94 5.31 31.69
CA PRO A 317 45.34 3.89 31.66
C PRO A 317 44.45 2.98 32.52
N ILE A 318 43.82 3.51 33.57
CA ILE A 318 42.98 2.76 34.50
C ILE A 318 41.57 3.39 34.52
N GLN A 319 40.57 2.63 34.10
CA GLN A 319 39.17 3.08 34.00
C GLN A 319 38.19 2.08 34.66
N GLY A 320 38.64 1.33 35.68
CA GLY A 320 37.77 0.41 36.44
C GLY A 320 37.11 -0.70 35.60
N GLY A 321 37.65 -1.03 34.43
CA GLY A 321 37.07 -2.04 33.51
C GLY A 321 36.01 -1.51 32.54
N LEU A 322 35.71 -0.20 32.54
CA LEU A 322 34.69 0.43 31.68
C LEU A 322 34.89 0.12 30.18
N VAL A 323 36.10 0.32 29.65
CA VAL A 323 36.43 0.08 28.23
C VAL A 323 36.28 -1.40 27.86
N ILE A 324 36.64 -2.31 28.76
CA ILE A 324 36.53 -3.75 28.54
C ILE A 324 35.05 -4.16 28.45
N ALA A 325 34.24 -3.71 29.42
CA ALA A 325 32.82 -4.03 29.49
C ALA A 325 32.03 -3.43 28.30
N SER A 326 32.23 -2.15 28.01
CA SER A 326 31.58 -1.45 26.88
C SER A 326 31.97 -2.03 25.52
N THR A 327 33.26 -2.36 25.32
CA THR A 327 33.71 -3.06 24.10
C THR A 327 33.06 -4.43 23.97
N LYS A 328 32.95 -5.19 25.08
CA LYS A 328 32.30 -6.50 25.07
C LYS A 328 30.80 -6.38 24.76
N GLN A 329 30.12 -5.38 25.32
CA GLN A 329 28.73 -5.08 24.99
C GLN A 329 28.56 -4.72 23.50
N ALA A 330 29.43 -3.87 22.95
CA ALA A 330 29.39 -3.50 21.53
C ALA A 330 29.61 -4.72 20.61
N ARG A 331 30.46 -5.68 21.00
CA ARG A 331 30.64 -6.95 20.28
C ARG A 331 29.36 -7.78 20.26
N TYR A 332 28.64 -7.88 21.39
CA TYR A 332 27.34 -8.56 21.40
C TYR A 332 26.29 -7.85 20.53
N ASN A 333 26.28 -6.51 20.54
CA ASN A 333 25.40 -5.73 19.66
C ASN A 333 25.71 -5.96 18.17
N TYR A 334 26.98 -6.11 17.80
CA TYR A 334 27.38 -6.52 16.44
C TYR A 334 26.88 -7.91 16.07
N VAL A 335 26.92 -8.88 17.00
CA VAL A 335 26.36 -10.22 16.78
C VAL A 335 24.85 -10.13 16.55
N THR A 336 24.13 -9.33 17.34
CA THR A 336 22.70 -9.05 17.14
C THR A 336 22.43 -8.45 15.76
N ALA A 337 23.18 -7.42 15.36
CA ALA A 337 23.04 -6.78 14.06
C ALA A 337 23.31 -7.76 12.90
N SER A 338 24.28 -8.66 13.06
CA SER A 338 24.61 -9.71 12.10
C SER A 338 23.49 -10.76 12.01
N GLY A 339 22.88 -11.14 13.13
CA GLY A 339 21.71 -12.03 13.15
C GLY A 339 20.50 -11.41 12.46
N GLN A 340 20.25 -10.11 12.67
CA GLN A 340 19.22 -9.36 11.96
C GLN A 340 19.48 -9.29 10.45
N LEU A 341 20.75 -9.15 10.02
CA LEU A 341 21.11 -9.21 8.60
C LEU A 341 20.74 -10.56 7.98
N GLU A 342 21.10 -11.65 8.64
CA GLU A 342 20.77 -12.99 8.16
C GLU A 342 19.25 -13.22 8.10
N GLN A 343 18.51 -12.72 9.09
CA GLN A 343 17.04 -12.79 9.07
C GLN A 343 16.45 -12.04 7.88
N VAL A 344 16.88 -10.79 7.65
CA VAL A 344 16.42 -9.98 6.49
C VAL A 344 16.80 -10.66 5.18
N HIS A 345 18.02 -11.19 5.08
CA HIS A 345 18.48 -11.92 3.91
C HIS A 345 17.59 -13.13 3.61
N ARG A 346 17.31 -13.99 4.60
CA ARG A 346 16.43 -15.16 4.45
C ARG A 346 14.99 -14.77 4.07
N ASN A 347 14.46 -13.72 4.68
CA ASN A 347 13.12 -13.21 4.37
C ASN A 347 13.03 -12.73 2.92
N VAL A 348 14.02 -11.98 2.43
CA VAL A 348 14.06 -11.50 1.04
C VAL A 348 14.20 -12.68 0.07
N VAL A 349 15.04 -13.67 0.37
CA VAL A 349 15.18 -14.89 -0.45
C VAL A 349 13.84 -15.64 -0.51
N ASN A 350 13.17 -15.83 0.63
CA ASN A 350 11.86 -16.48 0.67
C ASN A 350 10.83 -15.70 -0.15
N GLN A 351 10.74 -14.38 0.05
CA GLN A 351 9.80 -13.51 -0.64
C GLN A 351 10.03 -13.47 -2.15
N ALA A 352 11.29 -13.45 -2.60
CA ALA A 352 11.63 -13.50 -4.02
C ALA A 352 11.20 -14.84 -4.65
N ARG A 353 11.45 -15.97 -3.96
CA ARG A 353 11.05 -17.30 -4.41
C ARG A 353 9.52 -17.45 -4.45
N SER A 354 8.84 -17.10 -3.36
CA SER A 354 7.39 -17.22 -3.27
C SER A 354 6.68 -16.32 -4.27
N SER A 355 7.11 -15.06 -4.41
CA SER A 355 6.53 -14.13 -5.41
C SER A 355 6.74 -14.63 -6.84
N PHE A 356 7.91 -15.19 -7.17
CA PHE A 356 8.17 -15.77 -8.49
C PHE A 356 7.21 -16.95 -8.79
N LEU A 357 7.06 -17.87 -7.83
CA LEU A 357 6.14 -19.00 -7.97
C LEU A 357 4.67 -18.54 -8.05
N SER A 358 4.29 -17.52 -7.27
CA SER A 358 2.96 -16.91 -7.32
C SER A 358 2.66 -16.30 -8.69
N VAL A 359 3.61 -15.60 -9.32
CA VAL A 359 3.41 -15.06 -10.67
C VAL A 359 3.19 -16.20 -11.68
N LEU A 360 4.00 -17.26 -11.64
CA LEU A 360 3.81 -18.42 -12.53
C LEU A 360 2.46 -19.10 -12.31
N SER A 361 2.08 -19.30 -11.05
CA SER A 361 0.80 -19.89 -10.67
C SER A 361 -0.38 -19.04 -11.14
N SER A 362 -0.33 -17.72 -10.96
CA SER A 362 -1.38 -16.80 -11.43
C SER A 362 -1.56 -16.83 -12.95
N ILE A 363 -0.48 -16.96 -13.73
CA ILE A 363 -0.61 -17.10 -15.21
C ILE A 363 -1.39 -18.36 -15.57
N SER A 364 -1.09 -19.49 -14.91
CA SER A 364 -1.80 -20.75 -15.13
C SER A 364 -3.25 -20.68 -14.67
N ARG A 365 -3.53 -20.05 -13.52
CA ARG A 365 -4.90 -19.87 -12.99
C ARG A 365 -5.77 -19.06 -13.95
N VAL A 366 -5.32 -17.87 -14.35
CA VAL A 366 -6.12 -17.03 -15.27
C VAL A 366 -6.39 -17.76 -16.60
N THR A 367 -5.46 -18.61 -17.06
CA THR A 367 -5.68 -19.45 -18.24
C THR A 367 -6.74 -20.53 -18.00
N ALA A 368 -6.68 -21.22 -16.85
CA ALA A 368 -7.67 -22.22 -16.46
C ALA A 368 -9.06 -21.59 -16.24
N ASP A 369 -9.14 -20.42 -15.61
CA ASP A 369 -10.41 -19.73 -15.33
C ASP A 369 -11.14 -19.34 -16.62
N LYS A 370 -10.41 -18.96 -17.67
CA LYS A 370 -11.02 -18.73 -19.00
C LYS A 370 -11.71 -19.98 -19.52
N GLN A 371 -11.08 -21.14 -19.37
CA GLN A 371 -11.68 -22.42 -19.74
C GLN A 371 -12.87 -22.76 -18.83
N THR A 372 -12.76 -22.51 -17.53
CA THR A 372 -13.85 -22.69 -16.57
C THR A 372 -15.08 -21.86 -16.94
N ILE A 373 -14.91 -20.60 -17.38
CA ILE A 373 -16.01 -19.75 -17.83
C ILE A 373 -16.69 -20.34 -19.07
N ILE A 374 -15.93 -20.84 -20.05
CA ILE A 374 -16.48 -21.48 -21.26
C ILE A 374 -17.28 -22.72 -20.87
N SER A 375 -16.71 -23.59 -20.04
CA SER A 375 -17.37 -24.80 -19.55
C SER A 375 -18.63 -24.50 -18.74
N ALA A 376 -18.58 -23.53 -17.83
CA ALA A 376 -19.73 -23.11 -17.02
C ALA A 376 -20.85 -22.50 -17.89
N LYS A 377 -20.49 -21.76 -18.94
CA LYS A 377 -21.46 -21.22 -19.90
C LYS A 377 -22.16 -22.33 -20.68
N ASN A 378 -21.41 -23.30 -21.21
CA ASN A 378 -21.97 -24.44 -21.93
C ASN A 378 -22.85 -25.30 -21.02
N SER A 379 -22.43 -25.51 -19.76
CA SER A 379 -23.21 -26.21 -18.75
C SER A 379 -24.53 -25.50 -18.43
N LEU A 380 -24.51 -24.17 -18.32
CA LEU A 380 -25.72 -23.37 -18.14
C LEU A 380 -26.68 -23.52 -19.33
N GLU A 381 -26.16 -23.49 -20.55
CA GLU A 381 -26.97 -23.64 -21.77
C GLU A 381 -27.61 -25.03 -21.86
N ALA A 382 -26.83 -26.09 -21.62
CA ALA A 382 -27.32 -27.46 -21.58
C ALA A 382 -28.36 -27.68 -20.47
N THR A 383 -28.12 -27.13 -19.27
CA THR A 383 -29.04 -27.24 -18.14
C THR A 383 -30.35 -26.50 -18.41
N LYS A 384 -30.31 -25.32 -19.06
CA LYS A 384 -31.51 -24.61 -19.51
C LYS A 384 -32.31 -25.42 -20.53
N ALA A 385 -31.65 -26.02 -21.52
CA ALA A 385 -32.32 -26.88 -22.49
C ALA A 385 -32.95 -28.11 -21.80
N GLY A 386 -32.21 -28.74 -20.87
CA GLY A 386 -32.70 -29.87 -20.08
C GLY A 386 -33.92 -29.52 -19.22
N PHE A 387 -33.94 -28.31 -18.63
CA PHE A 387 -35.08 -27.80 -17.86
C PHE A 387 -36.31 -27.60 -18.76
N HIS A 388 -36.13 -27.01 -19.94
CA HIS A 388 -37.21 -26.87 -20.93
C HIS A 388 -37.75 -28.21 -21.44
N ALA A 389 -36.93 -29.25 -21.46
CA ALA A 389 -37.31 -30.61 -21.82
C ALA A 389 -37.83 -31.44 -20.64
N GLY A 390 -37.87 -30.90 -19.42
CA GLY A 390 -38.31 -31.61 -18.20
C GLY A 390 -37.33 -32.64 -17.64
N THR A 391 -36.08 -32.66 -18.13
CA THR A 391 -35.02 -33.59 -17.68
C THR A 391 -34.10 -33.02 -16.60
N ARG A 392 -34.25 -31.72 -16.29
CA ARG A 392 -33.53 -31.00 -15.24
C ARG A 392 -34.49 -30.11 -14.46
N THR A 393 -34.08 -29.71 -13.26
CA THR A 393 -34.89 -28.89 -12.35
C THR A 393 -34.53 -27.40 -12.43
N MET A 394 -35.39 -26.51 -11.91
CA MET A 394 -35.07 -25.08 -11.79
C MET A 394 -33.83 -24.85 -10.90
N VAL A 395 -33.67 -25.66 -9.85
CA VAL A 395 -32.50 -25.61 -8.96
C VAL A 395 -31.21 -25.88 -9.74
N ASP A 396 -31.21 -26.82 -10.70
CA ASP A 396 -30.05 -27.06 -11.57
C ASP A 396 -29.69 -25.82 -12.39
N VAL A 397 -30.69 -25.13 -12.95
CA VAL A 397 -30.48 -23.90 -13.73
C VAL A 397 -29.90 -22.77 -12.87
N LEU A 398 -30.44 -22.57 -11.67
CA LEU A 398 -29.97 -21.56 -10.72
C LEU A 398 -28.54 -21.86 -10.25
N ASN A 399 -28.22 -23.13 -9.97
CA ASN A 399 -26.87 -23.56 -9.59
C ASN A 399 -25.87 -23.35 -10.74
N ALA A 400 -26.22 -23.74 -11.97
CA ALA A 400 -25.37 -23.53 -13.14
C ALA A 400 -25.14 -22.03 -13.42
N LEU A 401 -26.15 -21.19 -13.17
CA LEU A 401 -26.05 -19.74 -13.31
C LEU A 401 -25.10 -19.16 -12.27
N SER A 402 -25.26 -19.55 -11.00
CA SER A 402 -24.36 -19.15 -9.90
C SER A 402 -22.91 -19.56 -10.20
N ALA A 403 -22.68 -20.80 -10.65
CA ALA A 403 -21.36 -21.29 -11.01
C ALA A 403 -20.69 -20.48 -12.13
N LEU A 404 -21.44 -20.05 -13.15
CA LEU A 404 -20.92 -19.18 -14.21
C LEU A 404 -20.44 -17.83 -13.67
N TYR A 405 -21.24 -17.18 -12.81
CA TYR A 405 -20.86 -15.88 -12.25
C TYR A 405 -19.72 -16.00 -11.22
N GLN A 406 -19.67 -17.07 -10.45
CA GLN A 406 -18.53 -17.37 -9.58
C GLN A 406 -17.25 -17.57 -10.41
N ALA A 407 -17.30 -18.28 -11.53
CA ALA A 407 -16.16 -18.45 -12.42
C ALA A 407 -15.68 -17.11 -13.03
N GLN A 408 -16.61 -16.21 -13.38
CA GLN A 408 -16.27 -14.86 -13.87
C GLN A 408 -15.61 -13.99 -12.80
N GLN A 409 -16.13 -14.05 -11.56
CA GLN A 409 -15.54 -13.36 -10.41
C GLN A 409 -14.14 -13.88 -10.10
N GLN A 410 -13.96 -15.21 -10.08
CA GLN A 410 -12.66 -15.84 -9.83
C GLN A 410 -11.62 -15.43 -10.88
N HIS A 411 -11.99 -15.45 -12.17
CA HIS A 411 -11.12 -14.99 -13.25
C HIS A 411 -10.68 -13.53 -13.03
N ALA A 412 -11.60 -12.63 -12.68
CA ALA A 412 -11.24 -11.23 -12.40
C ALA A 412 -10.31 -11.11 -11.18
N ASN A 413 -10.62 -11.83 -10.09
CA ASN A 413 -9.77 -11.87 -8.89
C ASN A 413 -8.34 -12.34 -9.22
N ASP A 414 -8.19 -13.41 -10.01
CA ASP A 414 -6.89 -13.93 -10.39
C ASP A 414 -6.13 -13.02 -11.36
N GLN A 415 -6.82 -12.20 -12.17
CA GLN A 415 -6.18 -11.14 -12.97
C GLN A 415 -5.55 -10.06 -12.09
N TYR A 416 -6.26 -9.57 -11.06
CA TYR A 416 -5.71 -8.59 -10.12
C TYR A 416 -4.62 -9.20 -9.24
N ALA A 417 -4.78 -10.45 -8.81
CA ALA A 417 -3.75 -11.19 -8.07
C ALA A 417 -2.46 -11.33 -8.89
N TYR A 418 -2.54 -11.61 -10.20
CA TYR A 418 -1.37 -11.63 -11.08
C TYR A 418 -0.61 -10.30 -11.07
N ILE A 419 -1.31 -9.17 -11.20
CA ILE A 419 -0.69 -7.84 -11.22
C ILE A 419 -0.01 -7.56 -9.87
N ASN A 420 -0.69 -7.84 -8.76
CA ASN A 420 -0.16 -7.66 -7.42
C ASN A 420 1.07 -8.56 -7.17
N ASN A 421 1.03 -9.82 -7.62
CA ASN A 421 2.16 -10.74 -7.50
C ASN A 421 3.37 -10.29 -8.34
N LEU A 422 3.13 -9.69 -9.52
CA LEU A 422 4.20 -9.14 -10.35
C LEU A 422 4.88 -7.94 -9.67
N ILE A 423 4.10 -7.03 -9.09
CA ILE A 423 4.61 -5.89 -8.32
C ILE A 423 5.38 -6.39 -7.09
N ALA A 424 4.83 -7.38 -6.36
CA ALA A 424 5.47 -7.98 -5.20
C ALA A 424 6.83 -8.63 -5.56
N LEU A 425 6.93 -9.32 -6.70
CA LEU A 425 8.19 -9.87 -7.19
C LEU A 425 9.23 -8.77 -7.46
N LYS A 426 8.83 -7.68 -8.11
CA LYS A 426 9.71 -6.54 -8.39
C LYS A 426 10.16 -5.83 -7.12
N ALA A 427 9.25 -5.67 -6.16
CA ALA A 427 9.54 -5.09 -4.85
C ALA A 427 10.50 -5.96 -4.04
N ALA A 428 10.25 -7.27 -3.95
CA ALA A 428 11.14 -8.23 -3.28
C ALA A 428 12.54 -8.23 -3.92
N ALA A 429 12.61 -8.13 -5.25
CA ALA A 429 13.85 -8.02 -6.00
C ALA A 429 14.57 -6.66 -5.84
N GLY A 430 13.96 -5.66 -5.20
CA GLY A 430 14.50 -4.30 -5.09
C GLY A 430 14.53 -3.53 -6.43
N THR A 431 13.85 -4.03 -7.46
CA THR A 431 13.85 -3.47 -8.82
C THR A 431 12.61 -2.65 -9.14
N LEU A 432 11.64 -2.58 -8.23
CA LEU A 432 10.41 -1.82 -8.44
C LEU A 432 10.72 -0.35 -8.67
N SER A 433 10.30 0.16 -9.82
CA SER A 433 10.56 1.52 -10.26
C SER A 433 9.30 2.20 -10.79
N VAL A 434 9.34 3.53 -10.91
CA VAL A 434 8.28 4.33 -11.52
C VAL A 434 7.99 3.86 -12.96
N ARG A 435 9.02 3.40 -13.69
CA ARG A 435 8.84 2.88 -15.06
C ARG A 435 7.99 1.61 -15.09
N ASP A 436 8.05 0.78 -14.05
CA ASP A 436 7.21 -0.41 -13.96
C ASP A 436 5.75 -0.02 -13.70
N LEU A 437 5.50 0.97 -12.84
CA LEU A 437 4.16 1.54 -12.65
C LEU A 437 3.61 2.15 -13.95
N GLN A 438 4.44 2.83 -14.73
CA GLN A 438 4.05 3.37 -16.05
C GLN A 438 3.66 2.26 -17.04
N LYS A 439 4.41 1.15 -17.06
CA LYS A 439 4.07 -0.02 -17.89
C LYS A 439 2.76 -0.65 -17.48
N ILE A 440 2.52 -0.79 -16.18
CA ILE A 440 1.26 -1.31 -15.62
C ILE A 440 0.10 -0.35 -15.91
N ASN A 441 0.34 0.96 -15.81
CA ASN A 441 -0.63 1.99 -16.15
C ASN A 441 -1.06 1.91 -17.62
N ALA A 442 -0.18 1.48 -18.53
CA ALA A 442 -0.53 1.26 -19.94
C ALA A 442 -1.47 0.07 -20.17
N TRP A 443 -1.68 -0.80 -19.16
CA TRP A 443 -2.68 -1.88 -19.23
C TRP A 443 -4.07 -1.41 -18.85
N LEU A 444 -4.18 -0.19 -18.31
CA LEU A 444 -5.45 0.43 -17.97
C LEU A 444 -6.14 0.94 -19.25
N GLY A 445 -7.47 0.93 -19.24
CA GLY A 445 -8.31 1.29 -20.36
C GLY A 445 -9.32 2.35 -20.00
N LYS A 446 -10.60 2.06 -20.27
CA LYS A 446 -11.70 3.00 -20.09
C LYS A 446 -11.87 3.41 -18.62
N SER A 447 -12.29 4.65 -18.41
CA SER A 447 -12.74 5.14 -17.11
C SER A 447 -13.89 4.30 -16.59
N ILE A 448 -13.87 4.05 -15.29
CA ILE A 448 -14.95 3.44 -14.54
C ILE A 448 -15.47 4.48 -13.54
N HIS A 449 -16.78 4.68 -13.49
CA HIS A 449 -17.42 5.53 -12.49
C HIS A 449 -17.99 4.69 -11.35
N PHE A 450 -17.80 5.17 -10.12
CA PHE A 450 -18.31 4.50 -8.93
C PHE A 450 -19.65 5.11 -8.50
N PRO A 451 -20.57 4.29 -7.98
CA PRO A 451 -21.76 4.81 -7.31
C PRO A 451 -21.35 5.63 -6.08
N ALA A 452 -22.22 6.55 -5.65
CA ALA A 452 -21.97 7.36 -4.46
C ALA A 452 -21.70 6.47 -3.24
N GLN A 453 -20.66 6.76 -2.46
CA GLN A 453 -20.24 5.93 -1.32
C GLN A 453 -21.35 5.72 -0.26
N THR A 454 -22.33 6.64 -0.20
CA THR A 454 -23.49 6.57 0.71
C THR A 454 -24.66 5.74 0.16
N SER A 455 -24.61 5.28 -1.09
CA SER A 455 -25.68 4.44 -1.64
C SER A 455 -25.55 3.02 -1.10
N VAL A 456 -26.38 2.66 -0.13
CA VAL A 456 -26.59 1.28 0.26
C VAL A 456 -27.63 0.68 -0.68
N ALA A 457 -27.35 -0.49 -1.26
CA ALA A 457 -28.34 -1.21 -2.04
C ALA A 457 -29.54 -1.57 -1.13
N ARG A 458 -30.74 -1.11 -1.50
CA ARG A 458 -31.97 -1.34 -0.73
C ARG A 458 -32.56 -2.71 -1.07
N VAL A 459 -33.07 -3.41 -0.05
CA VAL A 459 -33.91 -4.61 -0.27
C VAL A 459 -35.23 -4.15 -0.91
N PRO A 460 -35.61 -4.65 -2.10
CA PRO A 460 -36.87 -4.27 -2.72
C PRO A 460 -38.07 -4.68 -1.86
N ASN A 461 -39.04 -3.78 -1.66
CA ASN A 461 -40.30 -4.09 -1.00
C ASN A 461 -41.29 -4.64 -2.04
N GLU A 462 -41.91 -5.80 -1.76
CA GLU A 462 -42.82 -6.53 -2.65
C GLU A 462 -44.04 -5.69 -3.08
N ASN A 463 -44.38 -4.65 -2.31
CA ASN A 463 -45.51 -3.76 -2.57
C ASN A 463 -45.20 -2.61 -3.54
N ASN A 464 -43.93 -2.40 -3.94
CA ASN A 464 -43.54 -1.28 -4.78
C ASN A 464 -43.06 -1.78 -6.17
N LYS A 465 -44.02 -2.05 -7.06
CA LYS A 465 -43.77 -2.54 -8.44
C LYS A 465 -42.87 -1.61 -9.27
N ASP A 466 -42.74 -0.35 -8.87
CA ASP A 466 -41.96 0.67 -9.56
C ASP A 466 -40.50 0.74 -9.08
N GLU A 467 -40.18 0.26 -7.87
CA GLU A 467 -38.83 0.34 -7.30
C GLU A 467 -37.89 -0.72 -7.88
N VAL A 468 -38.44 -1.85 -8.33
CA VAL A 468 -37.69 -2.98 -8.90
C VAL A 468 -37.07 -2.66 -10.28
N ILE A 469 -37.55 -1.60 -10.93
CA ILE A 469 -37.14 -1.22 -12.30
C ILE A 469 -36.47 0.17 -12.36
N LYS A 470 -36.76 1.09 -11.44
CA LYS A 470 -36.38 2.51 -11.60
C LYS A 470 -35.00 2.91 -11.05
N THR A 471 -34.38 2.17 -10.14
CA THR A 471 -33.14 2.61 -9.44
C THR A 471 -31.83 2.29 -10.15
N ASP A 472 -31.84 1.58 -11.27
CA ASP A 472 -30.63 1.13 -11.98
C ASP A 472 -30.46 1.83 -13.35
N HIS A 473 -30.88 3.11 -13.43
CA HIS A 473 -30.70 3.97 -14.60
C HIS A 473 -29.47 4.89 -14.46
N ASP A 474 -28.31 4.31 -14.15
CA ASP A 474 -27.03 4.97 -14.42
C ASP A 474 -26.19 4.08 -15.37
N GLU A 475 -26.06 4.60 -16.59
CA GLU A 475 -25.12 4.27 -17.68
C GLU A 475 -24.48 2.86 -17.74
N VAL A 476 -25.25 1.87 -18.21
CA VAL A 476 -24.69 0.85 -19.12
C VAL A 476 -25.67 0.63 -20.28
N ALA A 477 -25.44 1.36 -21.37
CA ALA A 477 -25.98 1.20 -22.72
C ALA A 477 -27.25 0.33 -22.86
N PHE A 478 -28.41 0.92 -22.55
CA PHE A 478 -29.72 0.32 -22.69
C PHE A 478 -30.36 0.74 -24.03
N HIS A 479 -29.98 0.11 -25.15
CA HIS A 479 -30.74 0.17 -26.42
C HIS A 479 -30.36 -1.02 -27.31
N SER A 480 -31.13 -2.12 -27.27
CA SER A 480 -31.35 -3.00 -28.46
C SER A 480 -32.22 -4.25 -28.23
N ILE A 481 -32.61 -4.65 -27.01
CA ILE A 481 -33.22 -5.99 -26.82
C ILE A 481 -34.75 -6.00 -26.66
N GLN A 482 -35.38 -4.88 -26.30
CA GLN A 482 -36.84 -4.76 -26.14
C GLN A 482 -37.69 -5.12 -27.40
N PRO A 483 -37.27 -4.88 -28.66
CA PRO A 483 -38.12 -5.20 -29.82
C PRO A 483 -38.20 -6.70 -30.15
N LYS A 484 -37.25 -7.52 -29.69
CA LYS A 484 -37.18 -8.95 -30.08
C LYS A 484 -38.19 -9.83 -29.33
N LEU A 485 -38.57 -9.49 -28.09
CA LEU A 485 -39.56 -10.28 -27.34
C LEU A 485 -41.00 -10.13 -27.87
N LYS A 486 -41.41 -8.93 -28.31
CA LYS A 486 -42.76 -8.73 -28.90
C LYS A 486 -42.95 -9.52 -30.21
N LYS A 487 -41.88 -9.70 -31.00
CA LYS A 487 -41.92 -10.44 -32.27
C LYS A 487 -42.07 -11.97 -32.08
N ILE A 488 -41.54 -12.52 -30.98
CA ILE A 488 -41.64 -13.96 -30.66
C ILE A 488 -43.02 -14.30 -30.08
N ILE A 489 -43.59 -13.41 -29.26
CA ILE A 489 -44.93 -13.59 -28.68
C ILE A 489 -46.03 -13.43 -29.74
N SER A 490 -45.83 -12.55 -30.73
CA SER A 490 -46.73 -12.41 -31.89
C SER A 490 -46.71 -13.64 -32.81
N LYS A 491 -45.54 -14.26 -33.05
CA LYS A 491 -45.42 -15.45 -33.92
C LYS A 491 -46.01 -16.73 -33.32
N LYS A 492 -46.01 -16.90 -31.99
CA LYS A 492 -46.63 -18.08 -31.36
C LYS A 492 -48.16 -18.04 -31.36
N LYS A 493 -48.78 -16.86 -31.40
CA LYS A 493 -50.25 -16.72 -31.42
C LYS A 493 -50.88 -17.03 -32.78
N SER A 494 -50.11 -16.93 -33.88
CA SER A 494 -50.57 -17.24 -35.23
C SER A 494 -50.45 -18.71 -35.64
N VAL A 495 -49.56 -19.49 -35.01
CA VAL A 495 -49.34 -20.91 -35.37
C VAL A 495 -50.37 -21.85 -34.74
N VAL A 496 -51.00 -21.46 -33.63
CA VAL A 496 -51.98 -22.31 -32.91
C VAL A 496 -53.39 -22.24 -33.56
N LEU A 497 -53.62 -21.36 -34.54
CA LEU A 497 -54.94 -21.19 -35.19
C LEU A 497 -55.03 -21.82 -36.59
N THR A 498 -54.03 -22.59 -37.06
CA THR A 498 -53.99 -23.08 -38.46
C THR A 498 -53.78 -24.59 -38.63
N GLU A 499 -53.83 -25.40 -37.57
CA GLU A 499 -53.76 -26.86 -37.67
C GLU A 499 -54.99 -27.51 -37.04
N ALA A 500 -56.14 -27.32 -37.68
CA ALA A 500 -57.34 -28.10 -37.42
C ALA A 500 -58.12 -28.26 -38.72
N SER A 501 -57.67 -29.15 -39.62
CA SER A 501 -58.51 -29.75 -40.67
C SER A 501 -57.75 -30.76 -41.57
N ILE A 502 -58.31 -31.98 -41.64
CA ILE A 502 -58.43 -32.89 -42.83
C ILE A 502 -57.65 -34.23 -42.84
N LYS A 503 -58.43 -35.27 -42.51
CA LYS A 503 -58.75 -36.58 -43.17
C LYS A 503 -57.75 -37.75 -43.31
N TYR A 504 -58.28 -38.87 -42.83
CA TYR A 504 -58.04 -40.31 -43.07
C TYR A 504 -57.92 -40.76 -44.54
N HIS A 505 -57.09 -41.79 -44.79
CA HIS A 505 -57.37 -42.92 -45.70
C HIS A 505 -56.61 -44.20 -45.29
N HIS A 506 -57.21 -45.36 -45.58
CA HIS A 506 -56.94 -46.72 -45.08
C HIS A 506 -55.86 -47.54 -45.86
N ALA A 507 -55.13 -48.38 -45.09
CA ALA A 507 -54.75 -49.82 -45.29
C ALA A 507 -53.94 -50.30 -46.54
N PRO A 508 -53.31 -51.52 -46.57
CA PRO A 508 -53.34 -52.64 -45.61
C PRO A 508 -52.02 -53.41 -45.28
N ILE A 509 -52.17 -54.19 -44.20
CA ILE A 509 -51.53 -55.41 -43.62
C ILE A 509 -50.60 -56.31 -44.48
N LEU A 510 -49.52 -56.85 -43.86
CA LEU A 510 -49.08 -58.26 -44.00
C LEU A 510 -48.29 -58.79 -42.77
N LEU A 511 -48.48 -60.09 -42.48
CA LEU A 511 -48.17 -60.87 -41.26
C LEU A 511 -46.69 -61.33 -41.05
N ALA A 512 -46.25 -61.36 -39.78
CA ALA A 512 -45.57 -62.40 -38.93
C ALA A 512 -44.83 -63.61 -39.58
N PRO A 513 -43.83 -64.31 -38.92
CA PRO A 513 -43.85 -64.77 -37.50
C PRO A 513 -42.45 -64.85 -36.77
N PRO A 514 -42.36 -65.42 -35.54
CA PRO A 514 -41.35 -65.09 -34.54
C PRO A 514 -40.28 -66.17 -34.27
N THR A 515 -39.24 -65.82 -33.52
CA THR A 515 -38.38 -66.78 -32.80
C THR A 515 -38.01 -66.28 -31.42
N THR A 516 -38.34 -67.12 -30.44
CA THR A 516 -37.93 -67.12 -29.04
C THR A 516 -36.43 -67.40 -28.87
N THR A 517 -35.83 -67.07 -27.73
CA THR A 517 -35.34 -68.01 -26.67
C THR A 517 -34.14 -67.44 -25.87
N SER A 518 -34.27 -67.55 -24.53
CA SER A 518 -33.25 -67.75 -23.47
C SER A 518 -32.15 -66.72 -23.12
N LEU A 519 -32.30 -66.18 -21.90
CA LEU A 519 -31.29 -65.95 -20.85
C LEU A 519 -30.30 -67.13 -20.67
N PRO A 520 -29.05 -66.92 -20.18
CA PRO A 520 -28.80 -66.80 -18.74
C PRO A 520 -27.70 -65.79 -18.29
N GLN A 521 -27.80 -65.45 -17.01
CA GLN A 521 -26.90 -64.68 -16.14
C GLN A 521 -25.72 -65.58 -15.62
N PRO A 522 -24.91 -65.18 -14.62
CA PRO A 522 -23.78 -64.22 -14.57
C PRO A 522 -22.40 -64.92 -14.32
N ALA A 523 -21.29 -64.17 -14.41
CA ALA A 523 -20.07 -64.52 -13.66
C ALA A 523 -19.20 -63.30 -13.34
N SER A 524 -18.72 -63.32 -12.11
CA SER A 524 -17.77 -62.46 -11.39
C SER A 524 -16.42 -62.23 -12.06
N THR A 525 -15.89 -61.01 -11.92
CA THR A 525 -14.57 -60.74 -11.28
C THR A 525 -14.47 -59.29 -10.86
#